data_AF-A0A8J7N9Z1-F1
#
_entry.id   AF-A0A8J7N9Z1-F1
#
_cell.length_a   1.000
_cell.length_b   1.000
_cell.length_c   1.000
_cell.angle_alpha   90.00
_cell.angle_beta   90.00
_cell.angle_gamma   90.00
#
_symmetry.space_group_name_H-M   'P 1'
#
loop_
_entity.id
_entity.type
_entity.pdbx_description
1 polymer ?
#
loop_
_entity_poly.entity_id
_entity_poly.type
_entity_poly.pdbx_seq_one_letter_code
_entity_poly.pdbx_strand_id
1 'polypeptide(L)' 'MSAQLTPEEVSKDRYFTQVAEIAQQMMAEHGKDFAMGTLVLAARWIAEGRMDRAKAN' A
#
# COMPACT_ATOMS: atom_id res chain seq x y z
N MET A 1 19.33 17.02 -18.26
CA MET A 1 19.71 15.88 -17.41
C MET A 1 18.56 14.90 -17.42
N SER A 2 18.68 13.81 -18.18
CA SER A 2 17.66 12.78 -18.27
C SER A 2 17.78 11.89 -17.04
N ALA A 3 16.98 12.14 -16.02
CA ALA A 3 16.87 11.23 -14.88
C ALA A 3 16.08 10.00 -15.34
N GLN A 4 16.76 9.08 -16.02
CA GLN A 4 16.22 7.75 -16.26
C GLN A 4 16.15 7.04 -14.91
N LEU A 5 14.93 6.81 -14.44
CA LEU A 5 14.66 6.04 -13.24
C LEU A 5 15.34 4.67 -13.38
N THR A 6 16.03 4.25 -12.33
CA THR A 6 16.57 2.91 -12.23
C THR A 6 15.43 1.88 -12.25
N PRO A 7 15.69 0.62 -12.66
CA PRO A 7 14.67 -0.43 -12.62
C PRO A 7 14.04 -0.62 -11.24
N GLU A 8 14.79 -0.37 -10.17
CA GLU A 8 14.31 -0.42 -8.80
C GLU A 8 13.32 0.71 -8.49
N GLU A 9 13.63 1.93 -8.91
CA GLU A 9 12.73 3.09 -8.75
C GLU A 9 11.43 2.90 -9.52
N VAL A 10 11.48 2.37 -10.75
CA VAL A 10 10.29 2.03 -11.53
C VAL A 10 9.43 0.98 -10.81
N SER A 11 10.06 -0.04 -10.25
CA SER A 11 9.35 -1.07 -9.48
C SER A 11 8.66 -0.48 -8.25
N LYS A 12 9.35 0.35 -7.49
CA LYS A 12 8.80 1.04 -6.31
C LYS A 12 7.62 1.93 -6.68
N ASP A 13 7.77 2.75 -7.72
CA ASP A 13 6.73 3.67 -8.19
C ASP A 13 5.45 2.93 -8.64
N ARG A 14 5.59 1.77 -9.29
CA ARG A 14 4.47 0.90 -9.62
C ARG A 14 3.68 0.46 -8.38
N TYR A 15 4.37 0.07 -7.31
CA TYR A 15 3.70 -0.32 -6.07
C TYR A 15 3.03 0.88 -5.37
N PHE A 16 3.65 2.06 -5.39
CA PHE A 16 3.02 3.28 -4.89
C PHE A 16 1.73 3.60 -5.64
N THR A 17 1.75 3.48 -6.96
CA THR A 17 0.57 3.69 -7.81
C THR A 17 -0.55 2.70 -7.45
N GLN A 18 -0.24 1.41 -7.33
CA GLN A 18 -1.23 0.40 -6.95
C GLN A 18 -1.84 0.65 -5.56
N VAL A 19 -1.03 1.04 -4.58
CA VAL A 19 -1.52 1.37 -3.24
C VAL A 19 -2.43 2.60 -3.29
N ALA A 20 -2.10 3.60 -4.11
CA ALA A 20 -2.93 4.79 -4.28
C ALA A 20 -4.28 4.46 -4.91
N GLU A 21 -4.31 3.62 -5.95
CA GLU A 21 -5.55 3.18 -6.59
C GLU A 21 -6.47 2.44 -5.61
N ILE A 22 -5.93 1.52 -4.82
CA ILE A 22 -6.69 0.80 -3.79
C ILE A 22 -7.19 1.76 -2.70
N ALA A 23 -6.37 2.72 -2.28
CA ALA A 23 -6.79 3.74 -1.34
C ALA A 23 -7.96 4.56 -1.87
N GLN A 24 -7.92 4.97 -3.14
CA GLN A 24 -9.01 5.69 -3.79
C GLN A 24 -10.30 4.87 -3.86
N GLN A 25 -10.22 3.57 -4.17
CA GLN A 25 -11.38 2.67 -4.16
C GLN A 25 -12.00 2.58 -2.75
N MET A 26 -11.17 2.34 -1.72
CA MET A 26 -11.65 2.32 -0.33
C MET A 26 -12.29 3.64 0.09
N MET A 27 -11.71 4.76 -0.33
CA MET A 27 -12.26 6.09 -0.04
C MET A 27 -13.61 6.32 -0.72
N ALA A 28 -13.78 5.87 -1.96
CA ALA A 28 -15.02 6.02 -2.72
C ALA A 28 -16.15 5.16 -2.13
N GLU A 29 -15.85 3.95 -1.67
CA GLU A 29 -16.86 3.01 -1.17
C GLU A 29 -17.18 3.18 0.33
N HIS A 30 -16.19 3.53 1.15
CA HIS A 30 -16.30 3.49 2.62
C HIS A 30 -15.86 4.78 3.31
N GLY A 31 -15.33 5.76 2.56
CA GLY A 31 -14.87 7.03 3.08
C GLY A 31 -13.41 7.06 3.50
N LYS A 32 -12.92 8.29 3.70
CA LYS A 32 -11.51 8.59 3.96
C LYS A 32 -10.96 7.95 5.23
N ASP A 33 -11.73 7.99 6.31
CA ASP A 33 -11.27 7.52 7.62
C ASP A 33 -11.07 6.00 7.62
N PHE A 34 -11.94 5.26 6.93
CA PHE A 34 -11.80 3.82 6.74
C PHE A 34 -10.54 3.48 5.94
N ALA A 35 -10.34 4.12 4.78
CA ALA A 35 -9.18 3.87 3.92
C ALA A 35 -7.86 4.13 4.67
N MET A 36 -7.76 5.26 5.37
CA MET A 36 -6.60 5.64 6.16
C MET A 36 -6.34 4.66 7.31
N GLY A 37 -7.40 4.28 8.07
CA GLY A 37 -7.27 3.32 9.17
C GLY A 37 -6.77 1.96 8.71
N THR A 38 -7.30 1.46 7.59
CA THR A 38 -6.89 0.18 6.99
C THR A 38 -5.41 0.20 6.57
N LEU A 39 -4.96 1.27 5.90
CA LEU A 39 -3.56 1.38 5.47
C LEU A 39 -2.59 1.49 6.65
N VAL A 40 -2.97 2.23 7.71
CA VAL A 40 -2.17 2.31 8.95
C VAL A 40 -2.08 0.94 9.63
N LEU A 41 -3.19 0.19 9.67
CA LEU A 41 -3.21 -1.16 10.25
C LEU A 41 -2.36 -2.14 9.43
N ALA A 42 -2.42 -2.07 8.10
CA ALA A 42 -1.57 -2.86 7.22
C ALA A 42 -0.08 -2.57 7.46
N ALA A 43 0.31 -1.30 7.54
CA ALA A 43 1.67 -0.90 7.88
C ALA A 43 2.11 -1.45 9.25
N ARG A 44 1.21 -1.40 10.25
CA ARG A 44 1.46 -1.96 11.58
C ARG A 44 1.67 -3.47 11.54
N TRP A 45 0.85 -4.22 10.79
CA TRP A 45 1.04 -5.67 10.66
C TRP A 45 2.34 -6.05 9.98
N ILE A 46 2.80 -5.27 9.01
CA ILE A 46 4.12 -5.44 8.41
C ILE A 46 5.21 -5.26 9.48
N ALA A 47 5.15 -4.15 10.23
CA ALA A 47 6.11 -3.88 11.30
C ALA A 47 6.10 -4.93 12.42
N GLU A 48 4.93 -5.51 12.72
CA GLU A 48 4.75 -6.58 13.71
C GLU A 48 5.05 -8.00 13.16
N GLY A 49 5.40 -8.14 11.88
CA GLY A 49 5.63 -9.46 11.25
C GLY A 49 4.38 -10.35 11.19
N ARG A 50 3.17 -9.76 11.21
CA ARG A 50 1.89 -10.47 11.29
C ARG A 50 1.25 -10.78 9.94
N MET A 51 1.77 -10.22 8.86
CA MET A 51 1.27 -10.49 7.50
C MET A 51 1.36 -11.98 7.13
N ASP A 52 2.33 -12.71 7.69
CA ASP A 52 2.51 -14.16 7.44
C ASP A 52 1.49 -15.02 8.19
N ARG A 53 0.93 -14.56 9.32
CA ARG A 53 -0.10 -15.30 10.06
C ARG A 53 -1.49 -15.23 9.43
N ALA A 54 -1.75 -14.26 8.55
CA ALA A 54 -3.04 -14.14 7.86
C ALA A 54 -3.29 -15.27 6.83
N LYS A 55 -2.24 -16.00 6.42
CA LYS A 55 -2.34 -17.20 5.57
C LYS A 55 -2.42 -18.52 6.34
N ALA A 56 -2.40 -18.50 7.67
CA ALA A 56 -2.26 -19.69 8.50
C ALA A 56 -3.52 -20.10 9.29
N ASN A 57 -4.69 -19.52 9.00
CA ASN A 57 -5.96 -19.92 9.61
C ASN A 57 -7.08 -20.04 8.56
#